data_AF-A0A819GSW1-F1
#
_entry.id   AF-A0A819GSW1-F1
#
_cell.length_a   1.000
_cell.length_b   1.000
_cell.length_c   1.000
_cell.angle_alpha   90.00
_cell.angle_beta   90.00
_cell.angle_gamma   90.00
#
_symmetry.space_group_name_H-M   'P 1'
#
loop_
_entity.id
_entity.type
_entity.pdbx_description
1 polymer ?
#
loop_
_entity_poly.entity_id
_entity_poly.type
_entity_poly.pdbx_seq_one_letter_code
_entity_poly.pdbx_strand_id
1 'polypeptide(L)'
;MHIFKIIILYLAVTHHSYGQKNGADADSTDVSVGCFSGDSSVMLTNGEQKQIDYLQTGDEILAVDHLKIVPTEMIFMLDKQRSKQAKFYTFITDSGHKISLTDLHLIPIISSNNKMNYIAARQVQLGDQLYVLINGHMESSSVRNITIEIKKGYFAPLTLTGTILINDVLASCYASAKNHQWAQTFMAPFRWYYKLARFISVNEPFDNNRTDGIHWVVQMIYQLIIYIQPSALQIL
;
A
#
# COMPACT_ATOMS: atom_id res chain seq x y z
N MET A 1 -13.95 -22.03 -10.98
CA MET A 1 -12.80 -22.62 -10.25
C MET A 1 -11.46 -21.89 -10.44
N HIS A 2 -11.21 -21.20 -11.57
CA HIS A 2 -9.94 -20.47 -11.78
C HIS A 2 -9.82 -19.12 -11.04
N ILE A 3 -10.93 -18.43 -10.80
CA ILE A 3 -10.94 -17.12 -10.11
C ILE A 3 -10.48 -17.25 -8.64
N PHE A 4 -10.81 -18.37 -7.99
CA PHE A 4 -10.52 -18.58 -6.57
C PHE A 4 -9.07 -18.98 -6.26
N LYS A 5 -8.42 -19.75 -7.15
CA LYS A 5 -6.97 -20.02 -7.06
C LYS A 5 -6.12 -18.75 -7.22
N ILE A 6 -6.66 -17.72 -7.88
CA ILE A 6 -5.97 -16.44 -8.10
C ILE A 6 -5.99 -15.59 -6.83
N ILE A 7 -7.05 -15.64 -6.02
CA ILE A 7 -7.20 -14.87 -4.77
C ILE A 7 -6.15 -15.26 -3.71
N ILE A 8 -5.76 -16.54 -3.65
CA ILE A 8 -4.77 -17.05 -2.68
C ILE A 8 -3.32 -16.74 -3.10
N LEU A 9 -3.10 -16.56 -4.40
CA LEU A 9 -1.82 -16.05 -4.92
C LEU A 9 -1.71 -14.51 -4.77
N TYR A 10 -2.80 -13.86 -4.34
CA TYR A 10 -3.04 -12.42 -4.41
C TYR A 10 -2.65 -11.66 -3.15
N LEU A 11 -2.88 -12.29 -2.01
CA LEU A 11 -2.37 -11.87 -0.71
C LEU A 11 -1.18 -12.77 -0.40
N ALA A 12 -0.07 -12.60 -1.13
CA ALA A 12 1.13 -13.39 -0.88
C ALA A 12 1.51 -13.26 0.60
N VAL A 13 1.08 -14.23 1.40
CA VAL A 13 1.65 -14.56 2.69
C VAL A 13 3.02 -15.10 2.36
N THR A 14 3.97 -14.20 2.11
CA THR A 14 5.36 -14.60 2.16
C THR A 14 5.74 -14.60 3.62
N HIS A 15 6.17 -15.76 4.11
CA HIS A 15 6.98 -15.86 5.29
C HIS A 15 8.16 -14.89 5.19
N HIS A 16 8.04 -13.73 5.83
CA HIS A 16 9.21 -12.98 6.24
C HIS A 16 8.95 -12.47 7.64
N SER A 17 9.66 -13.09 8.58
CA SER A 17 9.64 -12.74 10.00
C SER A 17 9.71 -11.24 10.17
N TYR A 18 8.60 -10.66 10.61
CA TYR A 18 8.62 -9.50 11.47
C TYR A 18 9.40 -9.92 12.73
N GLY A 19 10.73 -9.76 12.74
CA GLY A 19 11.55 -10.08 13.93
C GLY A 19 11.03 -9.28 15.13
N GLN A 20 10.94 -9.78 16.36
CA GLN A 20 11.65 -10.84 17.07
C GLN A 20 10.60 -11.55 17.96
N LYS A 21 10.50 -12.89 17.92
CA LYS A 21 9.64 -13.65 18.84
C LYS A 21 10.21 -13.55 20.25
N ASN A 22 9.54 -12.78 21.12
CA ASN A 22 9.59 -13.01 22.56
C ASN A 22 8.21 -13.51 22.99
N GLY A 23 8.24 -14.72 23.57
CA GLY A 23 7.21 -15.49 24.28
C GLY A 23 5.77 -14.99 24.34
N ALA A 24 4.87 -15.93 23.97
CA ALA A 24 3.44 -15.97 24.25
C ALA A 24 2.59 -14.93 23.51
N ASP A 25 2.31 -15.19 22.23
CA ASP A 25 1.05 -14.86 21.55
C ASP A 25 1.09 -15.54 20.16
N ALA A 26 0.68 -16.80 20.12
CA ALA A 26 0.62 -17.61 18.91
C ALA A 26 -0.79 -17.59 18.32
N ASP A 27 -1.18 -16.50 17.65
CA ASP A 27 -2.29 -16.49 16.67
C ASP A 27 -2.28 -15.20 15.83
N SER A 28 -1.29 -14.99 14.97
CA SER A 28 -1.39 -13.99 13.89
C SER A 28 -0.72 -14.50 12.62
N THR A 29 -1.55 -14.89 11.67
CA THR A 29 -1.14 -15.25 10.30
C THR A 29 -1.00 -13.96 9.49
N ASP A 30 0.22 -13.68 9.03
CA ASP A 30 0.65 -12.37 8.52
C ASP A 30 0.17 -12.12 7.08
N VAL A 31 -0.98 -11.44 6.93
CA VAL A 31 -1.46 -10.94 5.64
C VAL A 31 -0.69 -9.66 5.29
N SER A 32 0.29 -9.75 4.39
CA SER A 32 1.08 -8.58 3.97
C SER A 32 0.28 -7.69 3.01
N VAL A 33 -0.09 -6.48 3.45
CA VAL A 33 -0.85 -5.49 2.64
C VAL A 33 0.02 -4.44 1.95
N GLY A 34 1.32 -4.37 2.27
CA GLY A 34 2.25 -3.35 1.76
C GLY A 34 2.09 -2.05 2.51
N CYS A 35 3.12 -1.63 3.24
CA CYS A 35 3.03 -0.49 4.15
C CYS A 35 4.10 0.55 3.84
N PHE A 36 3.78 1.80 4.15
CA PHE A 36 4.70 2.94 4.21
C PHE A 36 5.13 3.17 5.66
N SER A 37 6.28 3.80 5.87
CA SER A 37 6.79 4.12 7.20
C SER A 37 6.07 5.34 7.81
N GLY A 38 6.03 5.41 9.15
CA GLY A 38 5.31 6.49 9.86
C GLY A 38 5.87 7.90 9.65
N ASP A 39 7.12 8.04 9.20
CA ASP A 39 7.74 9.31 8.80
C ASP A 39 7.36 9.76 7.37
N SER A 40 6.47 9.02 6.70
CA SER A 40 5.98 9.37 5.35
C SER A 40 4.91 10.45 5.38
N SER A 41 4.78 11.18 4.29
CA SER A 41 3.78 12.23 4.08
C SER A 41 3.09 12.10 2.73
N VAL A 42 1.89 12.65 2.63
CA VAL A 42 1.10 12.79 1.41
C VAL A 42 0.82 14.27 1.15
N MET A 43 0.59 14.63 -0.10
CA MET A 43 0.07 15.95 -0.46
C MET A 43 -1.45 15.91 -0.60
N LEU A 44 -2.13 16.76 0.16
CA LEU A 44 -3.56 17.01 0.05
C LEU A 44 -3.88 17.82 -1.22
N THR A 45 -5.12 17.79 -1.69
CA THR A 45 -5.57 18.56 -2.87
C THR A 45 -5.47 20.08 -2.67
N ASN A 46 -5.46 20.55 -1.44
CA ASN A 46 -5.26 21.96 -1.09
C ASN A 46 -3.76 22.39 -1.08
N GLY A 47 -2.83 21.47 -1.36
CA GLY A 47 -1.39 21.70 -1.37
C GLY A 47 -0.68 21.52 -0.02
N GLU A 48 -1.42 21.25 1.07
CA GLU A 48 -0.82 20.96 2.37
C GLU A 48 -0.20 19.55 2.39
N GLN A 49 0.93 19.41 3.08
CA GLN A 49 1.48 18.09 3.40
C GLN A 49 0.87 17.57 4.71
N LYS A 50 0.45 16.30 4.70
CA LYS A 50 -0.07 15.60 5.87
C LYS A 50 0.75 14.34 6.12
N GLN A 51 1.22 14.12 7.34
CA GLN A 51 1.88 12.85 7.68
C GLN A 51 0.89 11.70 7.60
N ILE A 52 1.37 10.54 7.17
CA ILE A 52 0.52 9.38 6.92
C ILE A 52 -0.20 8.87 8.16
N ASP A 53 0.36 9.08 9.36
CA ASP A 53 -0.26 8.70 10.64
C ASP A 53 -1.54 9.51 10.94
N TYR A 54 -1.61 10.74 10.44
CA TYR A 54 -2.77 11.62 10.59
C TYR A 54 -3.75 11.54 9.41
N LEU A 55 -3.50 10.69 8.42
CA LEU A 55 -4.39 10.53 7.28
C LEU A 55 -5.71 9.86 7.71
N GLN A 56 -6.82 10.46 7.31
CA GLN A 56 -8.17 10.05 7.67
C GLN A 56 -8.97 9.66 6.42
N THR A 57 -10.00 8.85 6.62
CA THR A 57 -10.99 8.59 5.57
C THR A 57 -11.61 9.90 5.10
N GLY A 58 -11.83 10.01 3.80
CA GLY A 58 -12.34 11.22 3.15
C GLY A 58 -11.29 12.29 2.92
N ASP A 59 -10.05 12.15 3.42
CA ASP A 59 -8.98 13.07 3.05
C ASP A 59 -8.76 13.02 1.52
N GLU A 60 -8.89 14.19 0.88
CA GLU A 60 -8.61 14.38 -0.53
C GLU A 60 -7.11 14.58 -0.74
N ILE A 61 -6.48 13.67 -1.48
CA ILE A 61 -5.04 13.64 -1.72
C ILE A 61 -4.72 13.52 -3.21
N LEU A 62 -3.46 13.75 -3.54
CA LEU A 62 -2.96 13.54 -4.89
C LEU A 62 -2.54 12.09 -5.13
N ALA A 63 -2.98 11.57 -6.26
CA ALA A 63 -2.58 10.30 -6.81
C ALA A 63 -2.21 10.45 -8.29
N VAL A 64 -1.82 9.34 -8.92
CA VAL A 64 -1.50 9.32 -10.35
C VAL A 64 -2.31 8.24 -11.03
N ASP A 65 -2.99 8.62 -12.12
CA ASP A 65 -3.68 7.72 -13.03
C ASP A 65 -3.19 7.98 -14.46
N HIS A 66 -2.67 6.95 -15.13
CA HIS A 66 -2.07 7.06 -16.48
C HIS A 66 -1.07 8.24 -16.61
N LEU A 67 -0.19 8.43 -15.63
CA LEU A 67 0.79 9.53 -15.52
C LEU A 67 0.19 10.94 -15.35
N LYS A 68 -1.12 11.05 -15.19
CA LYS A 68 -1.79 12.31 -14.84
C LYS A 68 -2.00 12.37 -13.34
N ILE A 69 -1.65 13.51 -12.76
CA ILE A 69 -1.96 13.81 -11.36
C ILE A 69 -3.46 14.01 -11.25
N VAL A 70 -4.10 13.27 -10.35
CA VAL A 70 -5.55 13.30 -10.13
C VAL A 70 -5.85 13.40 -8.64
N PRO A 71 -6.91 14.13 -8.24
CA PRO A 71 -7.42 14.06 -6.89
C PRO A 71 -8.03 12.67 -6.63
N THR A 72 -7.86 12.16 -5.41
CA THR A 72 -8.47 10.91 -4.95
C THR A 72 -8.76 11.00 -3.46
N GLU A 73 -9.75 10.26 -2.98
CA GLU A 73 -10.04 10.17 -1.55
C GLU A 73 -9.36 8.95 -0.93
N MET A 74 -8.86 9.11 0.30
CA MET A 74 -8.50 8.01 1.17
C MET A 74 -9.78 7.33 1.67
N ILE A 75 -9.89 6.01 1.47
CA ILE A 75 -11.08 5.24 1.82
C ILE A 75 -10.97 4.69 3.25
N PHE A 76 -9.88 3.99 3.57
CA PHE A 76 -9.53 3.51 4.92
C PHE A 76 -8.08 2.99 4.93
N MET A 77 -7.53 2.72 6.12
CA MET A 77 -6.25 2.03 6.29
C MET A 77 -6.46 0.51 6.26
N LEU A 78 -5.80 -0.22 5.36
CA LEU A 78 -5.79 -1.69 5.33
C LEU A 78 -5.11 -2.28 6.57
N ASP A 79 -4.01 -1.66 7.00
CA ASP A 79 -3.31 -1.92 8.24
C ASP A 79 -2.70 -0.61 8.76
N LYS A 80 -2.63 -0.51 10.07
CA LYS A 80 -2.11 0.67 10.77
C LYS A 80 -1.53 0.25 12.11
N GLN A 81 -0.23 0.46 12.32
CA GLN A 81 0.41 0.26 13.61
C GLN A 81 1.31 1.45 13.92
N ARG A 82 0.98 2.26 14.93
CA ARG A 82 1.75 3.46 15.27
C ARG A 82 2.99 3.15 16.09
N SER A 83 2.88 2.14 16.94
CA SER A 83 3.91 1.84 17.95
C SER A 83 4.83 0.68 17.59
N LYS A 84 4.46 -0.17 16.61
CA LYS A 84 5.25 -1.32 16.18
C LYS A 84 6.38 -0.92 15.23
N GLN A 85 7.42 -1.75 15.12
CA GLN A 85 8.61 -1.48 14.30
C GLN A 85 8.74 -2.48 13.16
N ALA A 86 8.76 -2.00 11.92
CA ALA A 86 8.88 -2.83 10.73
C ALA A 86 10.21 -2.60 10.01
N LYS A 87 10.64 -3.60 9.23
CA LYS A 87 11.76 -3.47 8.30
C LYS A 87 11.27 -2.80 7.01
N PHE A 88 11.96 -1.75 6.59
CA PHE A 88 11.69 -0.98 5.39
C PHE A 88 12.89 -0.98 4.44
N TYR A 89 12.59 -1.03 3.14
CA TYR A 89 13.51 -0.66 2.08
C TYR A 89 13.32 0.82 1.79
N THR A 90 14.36 1.59 2.04
CA THR A 90 14.40 3.04 1.83
C THR A 90 15.17 3.34 0.55
N PHE A 91 14.51 3.98 -0.40
CA PHE A 91 15.08 4.40 -1.68
C PHE A 91 15.29 5.91 -1.65
N ILE A 92 16.46 6.36 -2.11
CA ILE A 92 16.74 7.78 -2.37
C ILE A 92 17.09 7.92 -3.84
N THR A 93 16.43 8.84 -4.52
CA THR A 93 16.63 9.09 -5.95
C THR A 93 17.64 10.22 -6.21
N ASP A 94 18.09 10.35 -7.46
CA ASP A 94 19.01 11.43 -7.90
C ASP A 94 18.44 12.84 -7.72
N SER A 95 17.12 13.00 -7.83
CA SER A 95 16.40 14.25 -7.54
C SER A 95 16.19 14.52 -6.05
N GLY A 96 16.66 13.62 -5.17
CA GLY A 96 16.60 13.78 -3.72
C GLY A 96 15.32 13.25 -3.06
N HIS A 97 14.40 12.67 -3.83
CA HIS A 97 13.17 12.09 -3.29
C HIS A 97 13.46 10.82 -2.50
N LYS A 98 12.69 10.59 -1.43
CA LYS A 98 12.88 9.48 -0.51
C LYS A 98 11.56 8.78 -0.19
N ILE A 99 11.53 7.46 -0.39
CA ILE A 99 10.39 6.62 -0.01
C ILE A 99 10.86 5.38 0.75
N SER A 100 10.08 4.96 1.75
CA SER A 100 10.38 3.79 2.58
C SER A 100 9.20 2.82 2.57
N LEU A 101 9.44 1.60 2.06
CA LEU A 101 8.41 0.61 1.78
C LEU A 101 8.72 -0.75 2.43
N THR A 102 7.70 -1.49 2.86
CA THR A 102 7.90 -2.88 3.28
C THR A 102 8.25 -3.78 2.08
N ASP A 103 8.87 -4.94 2.36
CA ASP A 103 9.47 -5.84 1.36
C ASP A 103 8.62 -6.08 0.09
N LEU A 104 7.34 -6.37 0.28
CA LEU A 104 6.41 -6.72 -0.79
C LEU A 104 5.59 -5.56 -1.36
N HIS A 105 5.75 -4.35 -0.84
CA HIS A 105 5.00 -3.20 -1.31
C HIS A 105 5.29 -2.96 -2.80
N LEU A 106 4.25 -2.79 -3.61
CA LEU A 106 4.41 -2.52 -5.03
C LEU A 106 4.76 -1.06 -5.31
N ILE A 107 5.87 -0.84 -6.01
CA ILE A 107 6.28 0.47 -6.52
C ILE A 107 6.32 0.44 -8.05
N PRO A 108 5.72 1.41 -8.74
CA PRO A 108 5.83 1.52 -10.19
C PRO A 108 7.22 2.03 -10.58
N ILE A 109 7.83 1.32 -11.52
CA ILE A 109 9.09 1.67 -12.18
C ILE A 109 8.87 1.85 -13.68
N ILE A 110 9.80 2.52 -14.35
CA ILE A 110 9.86 2.56 -15.81
C ILE A 110 10.61 1.32 -16.28
N SER A 111 9.91 0.43 -16.99
CA SER A 111 10.52 -0.74 -17.63
C SER A 111 11.33 -0.33 -18.87
N SER A 112 12.22 -1.22 -19.33
CA SER A 112 13.07 -1.01 -20.51
C SER A 112 12.32 -0.66 -21.80
N ASN A 113 11.03 -0.96 -21.89
CA ASN A 113 10.15 -0.59 -23.00
C ASN A 113 9.37 0.72 -22.79
N ASN A 114 9.78 1.57 -21.84
CA ASN A 114 9.11 2.80 -21.44
C ASN A 114 7.66 2.61 -20.98
N LYS A 115 7.31 1.43 -20.46
CA LYS A 115 6.01 1.18 -19.82
C LYS A 115 6.14 1.18 -18.31
N MET A 116 5.07 1.63 -17.64
CA MET A 116 4.93 1.48 -16.20
C MET A 116 4.79 -0.02 -15.85
N ASN A 117 5.66 -0.49 -14.96
CA ASN A 117 5.59 -1.83 -14.40
C ASN A 117 5.66 -1.75 -12.87
N TYR A 118 4.91 -2.60 -12.17
CA TYR A 118 4.94 -2.65 -10.71
C TYR A 118 5.84 -3.79 -10.25
N ILE A 119 6.80 -3.48 -9.38
CA ILE A 119 7.69 -4.47 -8.76
C ILE A 119 7.60 -4.36 -7.23
N ALA A 120 7.95 -5.44 -6.53
CA ALA A 120 8.06 -5.38 -5.07
C ALA A 120 9.26 -4.53 -4.66
N ALA A 121 9.17 -3.82 -3.53
CA ALA A 121 10.24 -2.98 -3.00
C ALA A 121 11.59 -3.73 -2.90
N ARG A 122 11.57 -5.00 -2.45
CA ARG A 122 12.80 -5.81 -2.38
C ARG A 122 13.48 -6.10 -3.74
N GLN A 123 12.78 -5.88 -4.85
CA GLN A 123 13.28 -6.13 -6.20
C GLN A 123 13.87 -4.88 -6.84
N VAL A 124 13.71 -3.70 -6.23
CA VAL A 124 14.26 -2.44 -6.72
C VAL A 124 15.78 -2.48 -6.67
N GLN A 125 16.43 -2.03 -7.73
CA GLN A 125 17.87 -1.99 -7.89
C GLN A 125 18.36 -0.55 -8.10
N LEU A 126 19.65 -0.33 -7.83
CA LEU A 126 20.30 0.94 -8.18
C LEU A 126 20.20 1.15 -9.69
N GLY A 127 19.83 2.37 -10.10
CA GLY A 127 19.61 2.71 -11.50
C GLY A 127 18.16 2.62 -11.96
N ASP A 128 17.31 1.85 -11.26
CA ASP A 128 15.87 1.78 -11.58
C ASP A 128 15.25 3.18 -11.53
N GLN A 129 14.30 3.44 -12.42
CA GLN A 129 13.67 4.74 -12.58
C GLN A 129 12.31 4.75 -11.86
N LEU A 130 12.20 5.54 -10.80
CA LEU A 130 10.95 5.77 -10.08
C LEU A 130 10.22 6.98 -10.68
N TYR A 131 8.89 6.98 -10.57
CA TYR A 131 8.09 8.16 -10.90
C TYR A 131 8.03 9.09 -9.70
N VAL A 132 8.46 10.34 -9.89
CA VAL A 132 8.52 11.39 -8.87
C VAL A 132 7.80 12.63 -9.34
N LEU A 133 7.24 13.41 -8.43
CA LEU A 133 6.57 14.66 -8.71
C LEU A 133 7.58 15.81 -8.55
N ILE A 134 7.92 16.47 -9.65
CA ILE A 134 8.85 17.61 -9.68
C ILE A 134 8.13 18.81 -10.29
N ASN A 135 8.05 19.92 -9.56
CA ASN A 135 7.41 21.16 -10.03
C ASN A 135 6.00 20.97 -10.61
N GLY A 136 5.21 20.05 -10.03
CA GLY A 136 3.85 19.76 -10.50
C GLY A 136 3.76 18.82 -11.70
N HIS A 137 4.87 18.23 -12.14
CA HIS A 137 4.92 17.28 -13.25
C HIS A 137 5.47 15.92 -12.79
N MET A 138 4.90 14.83 -13.32
CA MET A 138 5.46 13.49 -13.10
C MET A 138 6.68 13.30 -13.99
N GLU A 139 7.82 13.04 -13.35
CA GLU A 139 9.11 12.80 -13.98
C GLU A 139 9.70 11.46 -13.53
N SER A 140 10.74 11.01 -14.22
CA SER A 140 11.52 9.82 -13.85
C SER A 140 12.77 10.21 -13.09
N SER A 141 13.10 9.48 -12.03
CA SER A 141 14.29 9.75 -11.23
C SER A 141 14.96 8.44 -10.79
N SER A 142 16.29 8.37 -10.98
CA SER A 142 17.04 7.13 -10.80
C SER A 142 17.30 6.84 -9.33
N VAL A 143 17.09 5.60 -8.89
CA VAL A 143 17.45 5.16 -7.53
C VAL A 143 18.96 5.18 -7.36
N ARG A 144 19.44 6.04 -6.47
CA ARG A 144 20.87 6.24 -6.19
C ARG A 144 21.34 5.57 -4.91
N ASN A 145 20.46 5.38 -3.95
CA ASN A 145 20.75 4.73 -2.68
C ASN A 145 19.60 3.80 -2.27
N ILE A 146 19.97 2.62 -1.77
CA ILE A 146 19.05 1.67 -1.17
C ILE A 146 19.57 1.33 0.22
N THR A 147 18.77 1.59 1.24
CA THR A 147 19.06 1.22 2.63
C THR A 147 17.94 0.37 3.19
N ILE A 148 18.28 -0.48 4.14
CA ILE A 148 17.31 -1.27 4.88
C ILE A 148 17.32 -0.76 6.32
N GLU A 149 16.19 -0.25 6.77
CA GLU A 149 16.04 0.41 8.07
C GLU A 149 14.90 -0.23 8.86
N ILE A 150 15.07 -0.35 10.18
CA ILE A 150 13.95 -0.67 11.07
C ILE A 150 13.36 0.66 11.50
N LYS A 151 12.09 0.89 11.18
CA LYS A 151 11.37 2.12 11.54
C LYS A 151 10.14 1.84 12.37
N LYS A 152 9.84 2.74 13.29
CA LYS A 152 8.59 2.74 14.07
C LYS A 152 7.45 3.27 13.20
N GLY A 153 6.29 2.64 13.29
CA GLY A 153 5.09 3.06 12.60
C GLY A 153 5.01 2.49 11.18
N TYR A 154 3.89 1.86 10.85
CA TYR A 154 3.62 1.42 9.48
C TYR A 154 2.13 1.51 9.13
N PHE A 155 1.85 1.96 7.89
CA PHE A 155 0.54 2.41 7.45
C PHE A 155 0.28 1.95 6.01
N ALA A 156 -0.92 1.44 5.74
CA ALA A 156 -1.31 0.96 4.41
C ALA A 156 -2.63 1.63 3.96
N PRO A 157 -2.62 2.91 3.53
CA PRO A 157 -3.81 3.61 3.09
C PRO A 157 -4.31 3.07 1.75
N LEU A 158 -5.62 2.87 1.66
CA LEU A 158 -6.30 2.55 0.41
C LEU A 158 -7.00 3.78 -0.15
N THR A 159 -6.70 4.11 -1.41
CA THR A 159 -7.36 5.20 -2.15
C THR A 159 -8.36 4.68 -3.19
N LEU A 160 -9.25 5.56 -3.65
CA LEU A 160 -10.18 5.25 -4.74
C LEU A 160 -9.46 4.86 -6.04
N THR A 161 -8.31 5.47 -6.31
CA THR A 161 -7.48 5.16 -7.49
C THR A 161 -6.65 3.89 -7.27
N GLY A 162 -6.17 3.65 -6.04
CA GLY A 162 -5.26 2.54 -5.71
C GLY A 162 -3.79 2.88 -5.90
N THR A 163 -3.51 4.14 -6.19
CA THR A 163 -2.19 4.76 -6.21
C THR A 163 -2.20 5.95 -5.24
N ILE A 164 -1.01 6.37 -4.83
CA ILE A 164 -0.79 7.46 -3.89
C ILE A 164 0.58 8.08 -4.13
N LEU A 165 0.71 9.39 -3.92
CA LEU A 165 2.02 10.06 -3.85
C LEU A 165 2.48 10.13 -2.39
N ILE A 166 3.62 9.48 -2.10
CA ILE A 166 4.25 9.45 -0.78
C ILE A 166 5.60 10.13 -0.88
N ASN A 167 5.78 11.23 -0.14
CA ASN A 167 6.95 12.10 -0.24
C ASN A 167 7.27 12.43 -1.72
N ASP A 168 6.23 12.76 -2.48
CA ASP A 168 6.28 13.05 -3.92
C ASP A 168 6.76 11.90 -4.81
N VAL A 169 6.84 10.66 -4.30
CA VAL A 169 7.10 9.44 -5.07
C VAL A 169 5.80 8.67 -5.30
N LEU A 170 5.55 8.25 -6.54
CA LEU A 170 4.38 7.44 -6.86
C LEU A 170 4.53 6.02 -6.31
N ALA A 171 3.51 5.54 -5.60
CA ALA A 171 3.41 4.18 -5.10
C ALA A 171 2.02 3.58 -5.35
N SER A 172 1.95 2.24 -5.31
CA SER A 172 0.68 1.51 -5.23
C SER A 172 0.14 1.56 -3.80
N CYS A 173 -1.16 1.32 -3.60
CA CYS A 173 -1.74 1.07 -2.27
C CYS A 173 -1.70 -0.42 -1.85
N TYR A 174 -0.86 -1.25 -2.49
CA TYR A 174 -0.96 -2.72 -2.41
C TYR A 174 0.41 -3.40 -2.33
N ALA A 175 0.48 -4.54 -1.62
CA ALA A 175 1.57 -5.51 -1.72
C ALA A 175 1.28 -6.64 -2.73
N SER A 176 2.37 -7.17 -3.31
CA SER A 176 2.49 -8.41 -4.12
C SER A 176 1.21 -8.91 -4.81
N ALA A 177 0.56 -8.05 -5.57
CA ALA A 177 -0.34 -8.44 -6.64
C ALA A 177 0.51 -8.82 -7.86
N LYS A 178 0.48 -10.08 -8.30
CA LYS A 178 1.12 -10.48 -9.57
C LYS A 178 0.65 -9.64 -10.78
N ASN A 179 -0.48 -8.92 -10.67
CA ASN A 179 -0.78 -7.75 -11.50
C ASN A 179 -1.57 -6.71 -10.70
N HIS A 180 -1.09 -5.48 -10.58
CA HIS A 180 -1.81 -4.35 -9.96
C HIS A 180 -3.30 -4.26 -10.37
N GLN A 181 -3.60 -4.54 -11.64
CA GLN A 181 -4.96 -4.56 -12.21
C GLN A 181 -5.96 -5.44 -11.43
N TRP A 182 -5.52 -6.60 -10.93
CA TRP A 182 -6.39 -7.51 -10.21
C TRP A 182 -6.72 -6.99 -8.80
N ALA A 183 -5.89 -6.12 -8.22
CA ALA A 183 -6.04 -5.60 -6.87
C ALA A 183 -7.10 -4.51 -6.92
N GLN A 184 -7.04 -3.71 -7.98
CA GLN A 184 -8.10 -2.81 -8.35
C GLN A 184 -9.43 -3.53 -8.55
N THR A 185 -9.44 -4.66 -9.28
CA THR A 185 -10.67 -5.46 -9.48
C THR A 185 -11.22 -6.01 -8.17
N PHE A 186 -10.37 -6.57 -7.32
CA PHE A 186 -10.78 -7.16 -6.05
C PHE A 186 -11.29 -6.12 -5.06
N MET A 187 -10.69 -4.92 -5.06
CA MET A 187 -11.11 -3.81 -4.21
C MET A 187 -12.26 -2.99 -4.81
N ALA A 188 -12.68 -3.27 -6.05
CA ALA A 188 -13.75 -2.54 -6.72
C ALA A 188 -15.10 -2.57 -5.96
N PRO A 189 -15.56 -3.69 -5.37
CA PRO A 189 -16.79 -3.71 -4.58
C PRO A 189 -16.74 -2.77 -3.37
N PHE A 190 -15.62 -2.70 -2.67
CA PHE A 190 -15.44 -1.81 -1.52
C PHE A 190 -15.44 -0.33 -1.93
N ARG A 191 -14.81 0.00 -3.06
CA ARG A 191 -14.84 1.34 -3.65
C ARG A 191 -16.25 1.74 -4.10
N TRP A 192 -16.98 0.80 -4.70
CA TRP A 192 -18.36 1.03 -5.11
C TRP A 192 -19.26 1.25 -3.89
N TYR A 193 -19.13 0.43 -2.85
CA TYR A 193 -19.85 0.61 -1.60
C TYR A 193 -19.53 1.96 -0.94
N TYR A 194 -18.25 2.36 -0.90
CA TYR A 194 -17.87 3.68 -0.41
C TYR A 194 -18.57 4.80 -1.17
N LYS A 195 -18.52 4.77 -2.51
CA LYS A 195 -19.18 5.77 -3.37
C LYS A 195 -20.70 5.79 -3.14
N LEU A 196 -21.33 4.63 -3.00
CA LEU A 196 -22.76 4.54 -2.71
C LEU A 196 -23.10 5.12 -1.34
N ALA A 197 -22.31 4.79 -0.31
CA ALA A 197 -22.48 5.32 1.04
C ALA A 197 -22.34 6.85 1.08
N ARG A 198 -21.32 7.40 0.41
CA ARG A 198 -21.14 8.85 0.25
C ARG A 198 -22.30 9.48 -0.51
N PHE A 199 -22.82 8.83 -1.54
CA PHE A 199 -23.98 9.29 -2.30
C PHE A 199 -25.25 9.40 -1.43
N ILE A 200 -25.45 8.48 -0.47
CA ILE A 200 -26.54 8.54 0.52
C ILE A 200 -26.17 9.31 1.80
N SER A 201 -25.11 10.12 1.78
CA SER A 201 -24.67 10.99 2.89
C SER A 201 -24.22 10.25 4.16
N VAL A 202 -23.75 9.01 4.04
CA VAL A 202 -23.02 8.32 5.12
C VAL A 202 -21.56 8.75 5.06
N ASN A 203 -21.08 9.40 6.13
CA ASN A 203 -19.77 10.05 6.11
C ASN A 203 -18.59 9.08 6.31
N GLU A 204 -18.79 7.89 6.91
CA GLU A 204 -17.68 6.99 7.26
C GLU A 204 -18.10 5.50 7.22
N PRO A 205 -18.34 4.93 6.03
CA PRO A 205 -18.87 3.56 5.91
C PRO A 205 -17.90 2.46 6.36
N PHE A 206 -16.62 2.82 6.60
CA PHE A 206 -15.56 1.91 7.04
C PHE A 206 -14.91 2.38 8.35
N ASP A 207 -15.61 3.15 9.19
CA ASP A 207 -15.00 3.76 10.38
C ASP A 207 -14.29 2.73 11.27
N ASN A 208 -12.96 2.82 11.30
CA ASN A 208 -12.10 2.19 12.29
C ASN A 208 -10.75 2.95 12.40
N ASN A 209 -10.72 4.22 11.96
CA ASN A 209 -9.48 4.99 11.81
C ASN A 209 -8.80 5.33 13.15
N ARG A 210 -9.48 5.09 14.28
CA ARG A 210 -8.94 5.35 15.62
C ARG A 210 -8.12 4.19 16.17
N THR A 211 -8.48 2.94 15.86
CA THR A 211 -7.81 1.75 16.40
C THR A 211 -6.58 1.37 15.58
N ASP A 212 -5.49 1.02 16.25
CA ASP A 212 -4.34 0.36 15.62
C ASP A 212 -4.73 -1.11 15.33
N GLY A 213 -4.29 -1.66 14.20
CA GLY A 213 -4.69 -2.98 13.75
C GLY A 213 -4.84 -3.13 12.24
N ILE A 214 -4.96 -4.39 11.82
CA ILE A 214 -5.47 -4.75 10.49
C ILE A 214 -6.97 -4.44 10.47
N HIS A 215 -7.44 -3.80 9.40
CA HIS A 215 -8.84 -3.41 9.26
C HIS A 215 -9.77 -4.63 9.26
N TRP A 216 -10.97 -4.51 9.83
CA TRP A 216 -11.95 -5.60 9.88
C TRP A 216 -12.31 -6.13 8.48
N VAL A 217 -12.29 -5.25 7.46
CA VAL A 217 -12.51 -5.64 6.05
C VAL A 217 -11.46 -6.67 5.60
N VAL A 218 -10.19 -6.43 5.94
CA VAL A 218 -9.10 -7.34 5.61
C VAL A 218 -9.26 -8.66 6.38
N GLN A 219 -9.64 -8.60 7.65
CA GLN A 219 -9.92 -9.79 8.46
C GLN A 219 -11.08 -10.62 7.89
N MET A 220 -12.18 -9.98 7.50
CA MET A 220 -13.33 -10.63 6.87
C MET A 220 -12.94 -11.32 5.56
N ILE A 221 -12.18 -10.63 4.70
CA ILE A 221 -11.67 -11.19 3.45
C ILE A 221 -10.80 -12.42 3.72
N TYR A 222 -9.93 -12.35 4.71
CA TYR A 222 -9.08 -13.46 5.12
C TYR A 222 -9.90 -14.68 5.58
N GLN A 223 -10.92 -14.47 6.41
CA GLN A 223 -11.82 -15.55 6.88
C GLN A 223 -12.58 -16.21 5.71
N LEU A 224 -13.05 -15.41 4.75
CA LEU A 224 -13.69 -15.94 3.54
C LEU A 224 -12.72 -16.78 2.70
N ILE A 225 -11.45 -16.35 2.59
CA ILE A 225 -10.43 -17.11 1.86
C ILE A 225 -10.17 -18.46 2.52
N ILE A 226 -9.99 -18.49 3.85
CA ILE A 226 -9.80 -19.73 4.61
C ILE A 226 -10.99 -20.67 4.40
N TYR A 227 -12.20 -20.14 4.50
CA TYR A 227 -13.43 -20.91 4.37
C TYR A 227 -13.55 -21.55 2.97
N ILE A 228 -13.24 -20.78 1.92
CA ILE A 228 -13.37 -21.24 0.53
C ILE A 228 -12.26 -22.24 0.15
N GLN A 229 -11.05 -22.11 0.73
CA GLN A 229 -9.94 -23.01 0.44
C GLN A 229 -9.13 -23.34 1.71
N PRO A 230 -9.55 -24.37 2.46
CA PRO A 230 -8.87 -24.78 3.69
C PRO A 230 -7.40 -25.19 3.48
N SER A 231 -7.01 -25.60 2.27
CA SER A 231 -5.62 -25.95 1.93
C SER A 231 -4.66 -24.77 1.89
N ALA A 232 -5.14 -23.53 1.96
CA ALA A 232 -4.28 -22.35 2.14
C ALA A 232 -3.52 -22.36 3.47
N LEU A 233 -3.98 -23.13 4.47
CA LEU A 233 -3.25 -23.36 5.72
C LEU A 233 -1.98 -24.21 5.55
N GLN A 234 -1.87 -25.03 4.50
CA GLN A 234 -0.74 -25.97 4.31
C GLN A 234 0.46 -25.32 3.59
N ILE A 235 0.37 -24.04 3.25
CA ILE A 235 1.46 -23.24 2.66
C ILE A 235 2.04 -22.25 3.70
N LEU A 236 1.53 -22.29 4.94
CA LEU A 236 2.09 -21.67 6.15
C LEU A 236 3.07 -22.64 6.82
#